data_AF-A0A068YH86-F1
#
_entry.id   AF-A0A068YH86-F1
#
_cell.length_a   1.000
_cell.length_b   1.000
_cell.length_c   1.000
_cell.angle_alpha   90.00
_cell.angle_beta   90.00
_cell.angle_gamma   90.00
#
_symmetry.space_group_name_H-M   'P 1'
#
loop_
_entity.id
_entity.type
_entity.pdbx_description
1 polymer ?
#
loop_
_entity_poly.entity_id
_entity_poly.type
_entity_poly.pdbx_seq_one_letter_code
_entity_poly.pdbx_strand_id
1 'polypeptide(L)' 'MIDLLLQLGSSEKAVGGVSKFFFDKASRRRVHAYAGPIAPLLDQHLDLYAVVGCDNQIITVGYRKERIQRH' A
#
# COMPACT_ATOMS: atom_id res chain seq x y z
N MET A 1 -6.04 -1.59 7.80
CA MET A 1 -4.91 -1.04 6.99
C MET A 1 -4.77 -1.75 5.66
N ILE A 2 -4.85 -3.08 5.64
CA ILE A 2 -4.79 -3.86 4.39
C ILE A 2 -5.96 -3.49 3.47
N ASP A 3 -7.18 -3.31 3.98
CA ASP A 3 -8.33 -2.91 3.15
C ASP A 3 -8.11 -1.55 2.48
N LEU A 4 -7.60 -0.56 3.23
CA LEU A 4 -7.24 0.75 2.67
C LEU A 4 -6.12 0.63 1.63
N LEU A 5 -5.18 -0.28 1.82
CA LEU A 5 -4.12 -0.54 0.85
C LEU A 5 -4.68 -1.13 -0.45
N LEU A 6 -5.62 -2.07 -0.36
CA LEU A 6 -6.25 -2.69 -1.53
C LEU A 6 -7.17 -1.71 -2.27
N GLN A 7 -7.86 -0.82 -1.54
CA GLN A 7 -8.81 0.13 -2.11
C GLN A 7 -8.17 1.42 -2.62
N LEU A 8 -7.22 1.97 -1.86
CA LEU A 8 -6.66 3.32 -2.08
C LEU A 8 -5.18 3.28 -2.44
N GLY A 9 -4.50 2.14 -2.29
CA GLY A 9 -3.11 1.95 -2.66
C GLY A 9 -2.88 1.96 -4.16
N SER A 10 -1.61 1.96 -4.54
CA SER A 10 -1.17 1.73 -5.92
C SER A 10 -0.78 0.27 -6.08
N SER A 11 -1.05 -0.29 -7.25
CA SER A 11 -0.74 -1.68 -7.59
C SER A 11 0.27 -1.75 -8.74
N GLU A 12 1.25 -2.62 -8.61
CA GLU A 12 2.16 -2.99 -9.68
C GLU A 12 2.04 -4.49 -9.95
N LYS A 13 1.80 -4.86 -11.21
CA LYS A 13 1.77 -6.27 -11.61
C LYS A 13 3.19 -6.82 -11.65
N ALA A 14 3.41 -7.96 -11.03
CA ALA A 14 4.69 -8.68 -11.10
C ALA A 14 4.54 -9.94 -11.97
N VAL A 15 5.67 -10.57 -12.26
CA VAL A 15 5.73 -11.84 -12.99
C VAL A 15 5.05 -12.93 -12.15
N GLY A 16 4.24 -13.78 -12.80
CA GLY A 16 3.55 -14.89 -12.14
C GLY A 16 2.13 -14.58 -11.63
N GLY A 17 1.50 -13.52 -12.14
CA GLY A 17 0.09 -13.21 -11.82
C GLY A 17 -0.13 -12.58 -10.43
N VAL A 18 0.94 -12.31 -9.70
CA VAL A 18 0.88 -11.62 -8.41
C VAL A 18 0.91 -10.10 -8.60
N SER A 19 0.20 -9.38 -7.76
CA SER A 19 0.16 -7.92 -7.73
C SER A 19 0.70 -7.41 -6.41
N LYS A 20 1.60 -6.43 -6.47
CA LYS A 20 2.13 -5.75 -5.30
C LYS A 20 1.38 -4.45 -5.07
N PHE A 21 0.78 -4.30 -3.88
CA PHE A 21 0.11 -3.09 -3.45
C PHE A 21 0.99 -2.32 -2.47
N PHE A 22 1.07 -1.00 -2.63
CA PHE A 22 1.83 -0.10 -1.75
C PHE A 22 1.24 1.30 -1.72
N PHE A 23 1.61 2.09 -0.70
CA PHE A 23 1.24 3.52 -0.63
C PHE A 23 2.35 4.43 -1.19
N ASP A 24 2.19 4.87 -2.43
CA ASP A 24 2.93 5.98 -3.05
C ASP A 24 2.40 7.36 -2.65
N LYS A 25 3.00 8.43 -3.20
CA LYS A 25 2.58 9.81 -2.91
C LYS A 25 1.10 10.09 -3.27
N ALA A 26 0.60 9.51 -4.34
CA ALA A 26 -0.77 9.77 -4.82
C ALA A 26 -1.80 9.02 -3.95
N SER A 27 -1.55 7.74 -3.70
CA SER A 27 -2.37 6.90 -2.81
C SER A 27 -2.36 7.39 -1.36
N ARG A 28 -1.24 7.89 -0.84
CA ARG A 28 -1.21 8.56 0.47
C ARG A 28 -2.16 9.77 0.51
N ARG A 29 -2.16 10.61 -0.54
CA ARG A 29 -3.12 11.73 -0.64
C ARG A 29 -4.58 11.25 -0.65
N ARG A 30 -4.86 10.14 -1.33
CA ARG A 30 -6.21 9.51 -1.29
C ARG A 30 -6.58 9.06 0.12
N VAL A 31 -5.66 8.45 0.84
CA VAL A 31 -5.87 8.07 2.25
C VAL A 31 -6.12 9.31 3.12
N HIS A 32 -5.36 10.40 2.97
CA HIS A 32 -5.60 11.63 3.71
C HIS A 32 -6.99 12.22 3.42
N ALA A 33 -7.39 12.26 2.14
CA ALA A 33 -8.71 12.74 1.76
C ALA A 33 -9.83 11.88 2.35
N TYR A 34 -9.64 10.55 2.38
CA TYR A 34 -10.59 9.60 2.97
C TYR A 34 -10.67 9.72 4.50
N ALA A 35 -9.52 9.81 5.17
CA ALA A 35 -9.43 9.81 6.63
C ALA A 35 -9.67 11.20 7.26
N GLY A 36 -9.56 12.27 6.50
CA GLY A 36 -9.82 13.63 6.97
C GLY A 36 -8.95 14.01 8.18
N PRO A 37 -9.53 14.54 9.27
CA PRO A 37 -8.78 15.03 10.43
C PRO A 37 -7.88 14.00 11.12
N ILE A 38 -8.21 12.70 11.03
CA ILE A 38 -7.43 11.64 11.68
C ILE A 38 -6.28 11.12 10.82
N ALA A 39 -6.13 11.62 9.58
CA ALA A 39 -5.13 11.13 8.65
C ALA A 39 -3.68 11.15 9.20
N PRO A 40 -3.23 12.16 9.98
CA PRO A 40 -1.88 12.15 10.57
C PRO A 40 -1.61 10.94 11.49
N LEU A 41 -2.65 10.35 12.11
CA LEU A 41 -2.51 9.16 12.94
C LEU A 41 -2.24 7.90 12.11
N LEU A 42 -2.60 7.93 10.82
CA LEU A 42 -2.43 6.82 9.90
C LEU A 42 -1.04 6.82 9.24
N ASP A 43 -0.31 7.93 9.23
CA ASP A 43 0.96 8.08 8.51
C ASP A 43 1.99 7.01 8.90
N GLN A 44 2.10 6.71 10.20
CA GLN A 44 2.98 5.65 10.73
C GLN A 44 2.61 4.23 10.22
N HIS A 45 1.40 4.07 9.69
CA HIS A 45 0.89 2.81 9.15
C HIS A 45 0.88 2.80 7.61
N LEU A 46 1.28 3.88 6.92
CA LEU A 46 1.31 3.92 5.45
C LEU A 46 2.62 3.35 4.85
N ASP A 47 3.57 2.94 5.68
CA ASP A 47 4.77 2.25 5.26
C ASP A 47 4.57 0.73 5.25
N LEU A 48 3.57 0.26 4.50
CA LEU A 48 3.29 -1.15 4.28
C LEU A 48 3.05 -1.48 2.81
N TYR A 49 3.30 -2.75 2.48
CA TYR A 49 3.00 -3.33 1.17
C TYR A 49 2.33 -4.69 1.35
N ALA A 50 1.54 -5.08 0.35
CA ALA A 50 0.96 -6.40 0.27
C ALA A 50 1.28 -7.03 -1.08
N VAL A 51 1.48 -8.35 -1.11
CA VAL A 51 1.53 -9.14 -2.34
C VAL A 51 0.26 -9.97 -2.38
N VAL A 52 -0.47 -9.84 -3.49
CA VAL A 52 -1.76 -10.47 -3.71
C VAL A 52 -1.66 -11.42 -4.89
N GLY A 53 -2.11 -12.66 -4.73
CA GLY A 53 -2.14 -13.68 -5.78
C GLY A 53 -3.30 -13.51 -6.76
N CYS A 54 -3.38 -14.43 -7.72
CA CYS A 54 -4.37 -14.42 -8.80
C CYS A 54 -5.82 -14.45 -8.30
N ASP A 55 -6.08 -15.04 -7.13
CA ASP A 55 -7.42 -15.20 -6.56
C ASP A 55 -7.76 -14.16 -5.47
N ASN A 56 -7.15 -12.97 -5.54
CA ASN A 56 -7.23 -11.94 -4.49
C ASN A 56 -6.76 -12.40 -3.11
N GLN A 57 -6.07 -13.53 -3.02
CA GLN A 57 -5.47 -14.02 -1.78
C GLN A 57 -4.27 -13.14 -1.41
N ILE A 58 -4.27 -12.60 -0.19
CA ILE A 58 -3.10 -11.92 0.35
C ILE A 58 -2.04 -12.99 0.68
N ILE A 59 -0.93 -12.95 -0.05
CA ILE A 59 0.19 -13.88 0.13
C ILE A 59 1.12 -13.35 1.22
N THR A 60 1.44 -12.06 1.17
CA THR A 60 2.40 -11.42 2.09
C THR A 60 1.93 -10.02 2.44
N VAL A 61 2.09 -9.63 3.70
CA VAL A 61 2.03 -8.23 4.14
C VAL A 61 3.31 -7.92 4.89
N GLY A 62 3.91 -6.77 4.61
CA GLY A 62 5.14 -6.35 5.27
C GLY A 62 5.21 -4.86 5.46
N TYR A 63 5.88 -4.45 6.54
CA TYR A 63 6.28 -3.06 6.72
C TYR A 63 7.48 -2.75 5.84
N ARG A 64 7.42 -1.63 5.13
CA ARG A 64 8.53 -1.12 4.32
C ARG A 64 9.48 -0.35 5.23
N LYS A 65 10.49 -1.05 5.76
CA LYS A 65 11.49 -0.45 6.68
C LYS A 65 12.48 0.51 6.00
N GLU A 66 12.61 0.48 4.67
CA GLU A 66 13.57 1.32 3.94
C GLU A 66 12.92 2.09 2.77
N ARG A 67 13.23 3.38 2.72
CA ARG A 67 12.94 4.26 1.58
C ARG A 67 13.88 3.90 0.44
N ILE A 68 13.35 3.39 -0.68
CA ILE A 68 14.17 3.09 -1.87
C ILE A 68 14.80 4.42 -2.34
N GLN A 69 16.11 4.54 -2.22
CA GLN A 69 16.86 5.61 -2.87
C GLN A 69 16.77 5.42 -4.38
N ARG A 70 16.40 6.48 -5.09
CA ARG A 70 16.46 6.52 -6.56
C ARG A 70 17.83 7.08 -6.91
N HIS A 71 18.59 6.31 -7.68
CA HIS A 71 19.90 6.70 -8.23
C HIS A 71 19.75 7.12 -9.69
#